data_AF-A0A7C5NQC5-F1
#
_entry.id   AF-A0A7C5NQC5-F1
#
_cell.length_a   1.000
_cell.length_b   1.000
_cell.length_c   1.000
_cell.angle_alpha   90.00
_cell.angle_beta   90.00
_cell.angle_gamma   90.00
#
_symmetry.space_group_name_H-M   'P 1'
#
loop_
_entity.id
_entity.type
_entity.pdbx_description
1 polymer ?
#
loop_
_entity_poly.entity_id
_entity_poly.type
_entity_poly.pdbx_seq_one_letter_code
_entity_poly.pdbx_strand_id
1 'polypeptide(L)'
;MSKKKSSSQLLFYSVELNNRIRYITQLIFEQLLGLELIYTQNKEEYVSSSLAKVHYGKSWFEIGEIFIPTHSLLFEKTIQKQEIEVYKKYNLPMFFYLKKDCPYFTFDLLAMCFYLVTRYEEYLPFDADEHGRFSAKNSLAYQIGFLPLAVVNLWALELKTFLKFNFPFIKITTTTYQFQPSFDIDMAWAFLHKGFWRTSGAIAKDLVKANLGNLVYRFKVLTKQLPDPFFSFDFINEVHQGNIPKPIFFFLLGTHGTYDKNISVESTDFQRLIQEIASQYELGIHPSYQSNEHIDWIEKEKNLLEKISKKKVVKTRQHFLKLKFPDTYQQLIA
;
A
#
# COMPACT_ATOMS: atom_id res chain seq x y z
N MET A 1 17.70 -44.02 1.45
CA MET A 1 17.08 -42.68 1.61
C MET A 1 17.33 -41.89 0.33
N SER A 2 16.32 -41.73 -0.52
CA SER A 2 16.42 -40.89 -1.72
C SER A 2 16.58 -39.43 -1.31
N LYS A 3 17.64 -38.75 -1.77
CA LYS A 3 17.81 -37.30 -1.59
C LYS A 3 16.70 -36.61 -2.41
N LYS A 4 15.56 -36.31 -1.79
CA LYS A 4 14.52 -35.48 -2.43
C LYS A 4 15.19 -34.18 -2.88
N LYS A 5 15.15 -33.92 -4.19
CA LYS A 5 15.66 -32.69 -4.79
C LYS A 5 14.90 -31.52 -4.17
N SER A 6 15.63 -30.51 -3.68
CA SER A 6 15.02 -29.29 -3.15
C SER A 6 14.07 -28.68 -4.19
N SER A 7 12.85 -28.35 -3.78
CA SER A 7 11.82 -27.73 -4.63
C SER A 7 11.15 -26.57 -3.90
N SER A 8 10.82 -25.52 -4.64
CA SER A 8 9.98 -24.39 -4.19
C SER A 8 8.49 -24.63 -4.42
N GLN A 9 8.12 -25.75 -5.06
CA GLN A 9 6.73 -26.07 -5.38
C GLN A 9 5.96 -26.52 -4.13
N LEU A 10 4.76 -25.97 -3.96
CA LEU A 10 3.82 -26.31 -2.90
C LEU A 10 2.47 -26.66 -3.51
N LEU A 11 1.98 -27.87 -3.24
CA LEU A 11 0.64 -28.29 -3.63
C LEU A 11 -0.39 -27.75 -2.63
N PHE A 12 -1.26 -26.87 -3.10
CA PHE A 12 -2.34 -26.28 -2.31
C PHE A 12 -3.68 -26.91 -2.69
N TYR A 13 -4.26 -27.65 -1.77
CA TYR A 13 -5.61 -28.20 -1.93
C TYR A 13 -6.65 -27.27 -1.30
N SER A 14 -7.73 -27.03 -2.02
CA SER A 14 -8.96 -26.45 -1.48
C SER A 14 -10.17 -27.08 -2.18
N VAL A 15 -11.28 -27.22 -1.45
CA VAL A 15 -12.54 -27.74 -2.04
C VAL A 15 -13.06 -26.81 -3.13
N GLU A 16 -12.89 -25.50 -2.95
CA GLU A 16 -13.26 -24.46 -3.91
C GLU A 16 -12.07 -23.54 -4.17
N LEU A 17 -11.89 -23.10 -5.42
CA LEU A 17 -10.92 -22.08 -5.79
C LEU A 17 -11.65 -20.86 -6.35
N ASN A 18 -11.50 -19.73 -5.67
CA ASN A 18 -12.08 -18.44 -6.06
C ASN A 18 -11.05 -17.32 -5.93
N ASN A 19 -11.41 -16.11 -6.33
CA ASN A 19 -10.50 -14.96 -6.34
C ASN A 19 -9.99 -14.58 -4.94
N ARG A 20 -10.80 -14.74 -3.88
CA ARG A 20 -10.37 -14.44 -2.50
C ARG A 20 -9.27 -15.39 -2.05
N ILE A 21 -9.48 -16.70 -2.28
CA ILE A 21 -8.52 -17.75 -1.96
C ILE A 21 -7.24 -17.55 -2.78
N ARG A 22 -7.33 -17.39 -4.10
CA ARG A 22 -6.16 -17.18 -4.97
C ARG A 22 -5.36 -15.96 -4.54
N TYR A 23 -6.01 -14.83 -4.31
CA TYR A 23 -5.34 -13.61 -3.88
C TYR A 23 -4.55 -13.82 -2.59
N ILE A 24 -5.17 -14.41 -1.56
CA ILE A 24 -4.50 -14.55 -0.26
C ILE A 24 -3.42 -15.63 -0.26
N THR A 25 -3.60 -16.73 -1.00
CA THR A 25 -2.58 -17.76 -1.12
C THR A 25 -1.38 -17.25 -1.93
N GLN A 26 -1.60 -16.50 -3.01
CA GLN A 26 -0.51 -15.86 -3.76
C GLN A 26 0.26 -14.87 -2.88
N LEU A 27 -0.43 -14.02 -2.11
CA LEU A 27 0.24 -13.11 -1.18
C LEU A 27 1.11 -13.87 -0.17
N ILE A 28 0.53 -14.85 0.52
CA ILE A 28 1.23 -15.53 1.62
C ILE A 28 2.33 -16.46 1.09
N PHE A 29 2.00 -17.38 0.18
CA PHE A 29 2.93 -18.43 -0.23
C PHE A 29 3.89 -17.95 -1.33
N GLU A 30 3.42 -17.22 -2.33
CA GLU A 30 4.28 -16.78 -3.43
C GLU A 30 5.06 -15.52 -3.07
N GLN A 31 4.39 -14.45 -2.64
CA GLN A 31 5.05 -13.16 -2.44
C GLN A 31 5.86 -13.11 -1.13
N LEU A 32 5.28 -13.55 -0.01
CA LEU A 32 5.96 -13.49 1.29
C LEU A 32 6.94 -14.66 1.51
N LEU A 33 6.65 -15.84 0.96
CA LEU A 33 7.44 -17.06 1.15
C LEU A 33 8.21 -17.54 -0.09
N GLY A 34 8.02 -16.94 -1.25
CA GLY A 34 8.78 -17.27 -2.46
C GLY A 34 8.55 -18.71 -2.96
N LEU A 35 7.37 -19.27 -2.71
CA LEU A 35 6.96 -20.59 -3.17
C LEU A 35 6.24 -20.51 -4.51
N GLU A 36 6.21 -21.62 -5.23
CA GLU A 36 5.43 -21.78 -6.46
C GLU A 36 4.20 -22.63 -6.14
N LEU A 37 3.01 -22.02 -6.21
CA LEU A 37 1.77 -22.72 -5.90
C LEU A 37 1.27 -23.56 -7.07
N ILE A 38 1.00 -24.83 -6.77
CA ILE A 38 0.23 -25.73 -7.64
C ILE A 38 -1.12 -25.94 -6.96
N TYR A 39 -2.19 -25.53 -7.60
CA TYR A 39 -3.54 -25.69 -7.05
C TYR A 39 -4.13 -27.02 -7.47
N THR A 40 -4.80 -27.70 -6.55
CA THR A 40 -5.62 -28.88 -6.85
C THR A 40 -6.94 -28.85 -6.07
N GLN A 41 -7.97 -29.43 -6.67
CA GLN A 41 -9.25 -29.75 -6.01
C GLN A 41 -9.46 -31.27 -5.95
N ASN A 42 -8.50 -32.05 -6.45
CA ASN A 42 -8.55 -33.51 -6.45
C ASN A 42 -7.91 -34.05 -5.16
N LYS A 43 -8.71 -34.77 -4.37
CA LYS A 43 -8.26 -35.35 -3.10
C LYS A 43 -7.24 -36.47 -3.30
N GLU A 44 -7.45 -37.36 -4.28
CA GLU A 44 -6.49 -38.44 -4.56
C GLU A 44 -5.13 -37.89 -4.97
N GLU A 45 -5.10 -36.84 -5.79
CA GLU A 45 -3.88 -36.13 -6.18
C GLU A 45 -3.16 -35.54 -4.96
N TYR A 46 -3.89 -34.84 -4.09
CA TYR A 46 -3.32 -34.29 -2.86
C TYR A 46 -2.74 -35.38 -1.94
N VAL A 47 -3.48 -36.45 -1.69
CA VAL A 47 -3.05 -37.54 -0.79
C VAL A 47 -1.83 -38.25 -1.35
N SER A 48 -1.83 -38.59 -2.65
CA SER A 48 -0.74 -39.33 -3.30
C SER A 48 0.51 -38.48 -3.63
N SER A 49 0.40 -37.15 -3.59
CA SER A 49 1.52 -36.26 -3.92
C SER A 49 2.67 -36.37 -2.92
N SER A 50 3.89 -36.33 -3.47
CA SER A 50 5.14 -36.31 -2.70
C SER A 50 5.72 -34.91 -2.47
N LEU A 51 5.06 -33.88 -3.03
CA LEU A 51 5.39 -32.47 -2.86
C LEU A 51 5.13 -32.01 -1.42
N ALA A 52 5.71 -30.88 -1.04
CA ALA A 52 5.21 -30.15 0.12
C ALA A 52 3.76 -29.74 -0.16
N LYS A 53 2.86 -29.94 0.79
CA LYS A 53 1.43 -29.79 0.56
C LYS A 53 0.69 -29.16 1.74
N VAL A 54 -0.32 -28.35 1.44
CA VAL A 54 -1.19 -27.69 2.41
C VAL A 54 -2.64 -27.94 2.01
N HIS A 55 -3.45 -28.34 2.99
CA HIS A 55 -4.88 -28.53 2.85
C HIS A 55 -5.61 -27.37 3.52
N TYR A 56 -6.39 -26.63 2.73
CA TYR A 56 -7.34 -25.64 3.22
C TYR A 56 -8.78 -26.18 3.13
N GLY A 57 -9.38 -26.55 4.26
CA GLY A 57 -10.63 -27.31 4.27
C GLY A 57 -11.39 -27.32 5.60
N LYS A 58 -12.51 -28.06 5.63
CA LYS A 58 -13.34 -28.22 6.85
C LYS A 58 -12.90 -29.38 7.74
N SER A 59 -12.24 -30.38 7.17
CA SER A 59 -11.82 -31.59 7.86
C SER A 59 -10.58 -32.16 7.22
N TRP A 60 -9.70 -32.71 8.05
CA TRP A 60 -8.52 -33.46 7.68
C TRP A 60 -8.80 -34.66 6.77
N PHE A 61 -7.83 -35.01 5.95
CA PHE A 61 -7.77 -36.25 5.18
C PHE A 61 -6.87 -37.30 5.84
N GLU A 62 -5.76 -36.88 6.44
CA GLU A 62 -4.77 -37.79 7.03
C GLU A 62 -4.07 -37.19 8.26
N ILE A 63 -3.59 -38.04 9.16
CA ILE A 63 -2.84 -37.62 10.35
C ILE A 63 -1.49 -37.02 9.92
N GLY A 64 -1.15 -35.85 10.46
CA GLY A 64 0.14 -35.20 10.21
C GLY A 64 0.17 -34.31 8.96
N GLU A 65 -0.95 -34.11 8.26
CA GLU A 65 -1.00 -33.12 7.19
C GLU A 65 -0.97 -31.69 7.73
N ILE A 66 -0.46 -30.74 6.93
CA ILE A 66 -0.63 -29.31 7.23
C ILE A 66 -2.03 -28.89 6.81
N PHE A 67 -2.91 -28.80 7.81
CA PHE A 67 -4.32 -28.44 7.66
C PHE A 67 -4.58 -27.03 8.20
N ILE A 68 -5.18 -26.17 7.36
CA ILE A 68 -5.70 -24.86 7.74
C ILE A 68 -7.24 -24.95 7.70
N PRO A 69 -7.93 -24.74 8.84
CA PRO A 69 -9.40 -24.80 8.87
C PRO A 69 -10.01 -23.59 8.13
N THR A 70 -11.19 -23.80 7.54
CA THR A 70 -11.88 -22.78 6.73
C THR A 70 -12.98 -22.04 7.49
N HIS A 71 -12.92 -20.72 7.48
CA HIS A 71 -13.97 -19.79 7.86
C HIS A 71 -14.83 -19.44 6.63
N SER A 72 -16.07 -18.98 6.82
CA SER A 72 -16.97 -18.65 5.71
C SER A 72 -16.45 -17.52 4.82
N LEU A 73 -15.73 -16.55 5.41
CA LEU A 73 -15.30 -15.31 4.77
C LEU A 73 -14.71 -15.50 3.36
N LEU A 74 -13.85 -16.49 3.14
CA LEU A 74 -13.20 -16.68 1.83
C LEU A 74 -14.12 -17.30 0.75
N PHE A 75 -15.31 -17.74 1.13
CA PHE A 75 -16.32 -18.33 0.24
C PHE A 75 -17.57 -17.44 0.07
N GLU A 76 -17.64 -16.34 0.82
CA GLU A 76 -18.75 -15.39 0.71
C GLU A 76 -18.71 -14.63 -0.62
N LYS A 77 -19.89 -14.46 -1.22
CA LYS A 77 -20.08 -13.69 -2.48
C LYS A 77 -20.38 -12.21 -2.23
N THR A 78 -20.79 -11.87 -1.01
CA THR A 78 -21.10 -10.50 -0.58
C THR A 78 -20.07 -10.02 0.43
N ILE A 79 -20.14 -8.72 0.73
CA ILE A 79 -19.38 -8.11 1.82
C ILE A 79 -20.39 -7.84 2.92
N GLN A 80 -20.12 -8.35 4.12
CA GLN A 80 -20.99 -8.23 5.27
C GLN A 80 -20.17 -8.18 6.55
N LYS A 81 -20.72 -7.55 7.58
CA LYS A 81 -20.05 -7.44 8.87
C LYS A 81 -19.71 -8.85 9.39
N GLN A 82 -18.48 -9.01 9.84
CA GLN A 82 -17.98 -10.25 10.43
C GLN A 82 -17.99 -10.10 11.94
N GLU A 83 -18.43 -11.14 12.65
CA GLU A 83 -18.30 -11.22 14.10
C GLU A 83 -16.91 -11.75 14.44
N ILE A 84 -16.08 -10.90 15.04
CA ILE A 84 -14.65 -11.16 15.23
C ILE A 84 -14.32 -11.08 16.72
N GLU A 85 -13.88 -12.21 17.26
CA GLU A 85 -13.24 -12.27 18.57
C GLU A 85 -11.73 -12.48 18.37
N VAL A 86 -10.93 -11.58 18.96
CA VAL A 86 -9.47 -11.59 18.80
C VAL A 86 -8.80 -12.24 20.01
N TYR A 87 -8.01 -13.25 19.71
CA TYR A 87 -7.15 -13.97 20.65
C TYR A 87 -5.68 -13.68 20.36
N LYS A 88 -4.77 -14.17 21.21
CA LYS A 88 -3.33 -14.12 20.96
C LYS A 88 -2.73 -15.52 20.94
N LYS A 89 -1.85 -15.78 19.97
CA LYS A 89 -0.99 -16.96 19.90
C LYS A 89 0.41 -16.51 19.53
N TYR A 90 1.42 -16.94 20.27
CA TYR A 90 2.81 -16.45 20.13
C TYR A 90 2.93 -14.91 20.19
N ASN A 91 2.12 -14.27 21.03
CA ASN A 91 1.97 -12.80 21.11
C ASN A 91 1.45 -12.11 19.83
N LEU A 92 1.03 -12.86 18.81
CA LEU A 92 0.39 -12.34 17.61
C LEU A 92 -1.14 -12.40 17.73
N PRO A 93 -1.87 -11.37 17.27
CA PRO A 93 -3.33 -11.42 17.22
C PRO A 93 -3.80 -12.49 16.23
N MET A 94 -4.89 -13.15 16.58
CA MET A 94 -5.46 -14.30 15.89
C MET A 94 -6.98 -14.27 16.01
N PHE A 95 -7.70 -14.41 14.90
CA PHE A 95 -9.18 -14.45 14.91
C PHE A 95 -9.71 -15.37 13.80
N PHE A 96 -11.04 -15.47 13.67
CA PHE A 96 -11.72 -16.56 12.94
C PHE A 96 -11.36 -17.94 13.50
N TYR A 97 -11.57 -18.08 14.81
CA TYR A 97 -11.35 -19.31 15.54
C TYR A 97 -12.38 -20.38 15.15
N LEU A 98 -11.94 -21.61 14.91
CA LEU A 98 -12.82 -22.66 14.37
C LEU A 98 -12.75 -23.98 15.13
N LYS A 99 -11.57 -24.45 15.55
CA LYS A 99 -11.40 -25.78 16.14
C LYS A 99 -10.31 -25.84 17.20
N LYS A 100 -10.66 -26.37 18.38
CA LYS A 100 -9.75 -26.58 19.52
C LYS A 100 -8.70 -27.67 19.28
N ASP A 101 -9.05 -28.69 18.49
CA ASP A 101 -8.25 -29.93 18.40
C ASP A 101 -7.33 -30.02 17.17
N CYS A 102 -7.05 -28.90 16.50
CA CYS A 102 -6.03 -28.85 15.45
C CYS A 102 -4.65 -28.56 16.06
N PRO A 103 -3.62 -29.41 15.86
CA PRO A 103 -2.32 -29.27 16.50
C PRO A 103 -1.59 -27.99 16.10
N TYR A 104 -1.88 -27.45 14.91
CA TYR A 104 -1.13 -26.32 14.34
C TYR A 104 -1.99 -25.06 14.22
N PHE A 105 -3.08 -25.10 13.44
CA PHE A 105 -3.95 -23.96 13.17
C PHE A 105 -5.35 -24.18 13.75
N THR A 106 -5.66 -23.50 14.84
CA THR A 106 -6.99 -23.50 15.48
C THR A 106 -7.96 -22.46 14.89
N PHE A 107 -7.49 -21.72 13.89
CA PHE A 107 -8.15 -20.57 13.27
C PHE A 107 -7.86 -20.57 11.77
N ASP A 108 -8.68 -19.84 11.02
CA ASP A 108 -8.44 -19.65 9.60
C ASP A 108 -7.42 -18.54 9.36
N LEU A 109 -6.16 -18.95 9.21
CA LEU A 109 -5.05 -18.06 8.90
C LEU A 109 -5.27 -17.28 7.60
N LEU A 110 -5.83 -17.92 6.57
CA LEU A 110 -6.02 -17.29 5.27
C LEU A 110 -7.14 -16.25 5.33
N ALA A 111 -8.28 -16.56 5.95
CA ALA A 111 -9.36 -15.59 6.12
C ALA A 111 -8.92 -14.39 6.98
N MET A 112 -8.18 -14.64 8.06
CA MET A 112 -7.68 -13.57 8.93
C MET A 112 -6.74 -12.64 8.18
N CYS A 113 -5.77 -13.18 7.46
CA CYS A 113 -4.85 -12.39 6.66
C CYS A 113 -5.59 -11.64 5.55
N PHE A 114 -6.52 -12.28 4.85
CA PHE A 114 -7.36 -11.65 3.82
C PHE A 114 -8.13 -10.45 4.38
N TYR A 115 -8.81 -10.60 5.52
CA TYR A 115 -9.55 -9.52 6.18
C TYR A 115 -8.67 -8.29 6.43
N LEU A 116 -7.46 -8.51 6.94
CA LEU A 116 -6.52 -7.44 7.27
C LEU A 116 -5.95 -6.74 6.02
N VAL A 117 -5.45 -7.50 5.04
CA VAL A 117 -4.75 -6.91 3.88
C VAL A 117 -5.70 -6.29 2.87
N THR A 118 -6.93 -6.81 2.77
CA THR A 118 -7.94 -6.22 1.88
C THR A 118 -8.59 -4.99 2.48
N ARG A 119 -8.25 -4.63 3.73
CA ARG A 119 -8.91 -3.56 4.47
C ARG A 119 -10.43 -3.76 4.47
N TYR A 120 -10.87 -4.99 4.72
CA TYR A 120 -12.26 -5.43 4.56
C TYR A 120 -13.26 -4.50 5.26
N GLU A 121 -12.86 -3.93 6.39
CA GLU A 121 -13.62 -2.94 7.18
C GLU A 121 -14.02 -1.69 6.39
N GLU A 122 -13.19 -1.26 5.44
CA GLU A 122 -13.41 -0.05 4.64
C GLU A 122 -14.42 -0.27 3.51
N TYR A 123 -14.86 -1.51 3.28
CA TYR A 123 -15.97 -1.83 2.38
C TYR A 123 -17.33 -1.86 3.09
N LEU A 124 -17.34 -1.83 4.43
CA LEU A 124 -18.57 -1.79 5.23
C LEU A 124 -19.00 -0.32 5.45
N PRO A 125 -20.26 -0.05 5.83
CA PRO A 125 -20.65 1.29 6.25
C PRO A 125 -19.78 1.76 7.43
N PHE A 126 -19.22 2.96 7.32
CA PHE A 126 -18.41 3.59 8.35
C PHE A 126 -18.66 5.10 8.43
N ASP A 127 -18.40 5.68 9.59
CA ASP A 127 -18.35 7.12 9.77
C ASP A 127 -17.03 7.64 9.19
N ALA A 128 -17.14 8.38 8.08
CA ALA A 128 -16.00 8.94 7.40
C ALA A 128 -15.45 10.15 8.15
N ASP A 129 -14.13 10.38 8.04
CA ASP A 129 -13.52 11.62 8.52
C ASP A 129 -13.86 12.82 7.62
N GLU A 130 -13.30 13.99 7.94
CA GLU A 130 -13.51 15.24 7.20
C GLU A 130 -13.10 15.18 5.71
N HIS A 131 -12.34 14.16 5.31
CA HIS A 131 -11.90 13.91 3.95
C HIS A 131 -12.65 12.75 3.26
N GLY A 132 -13.62 12.13 3.95
CA GLY A 132 -14.35 10.98 3.43
C GLY A 132 -13.61 9.64 3.60
N ARG A 133 -12.57 9.58 4.45
CA ARG A 133 -11.74 8.39 4.64
C ARG A 133 -12.21 7.54 5.83
N PHE A 134 -11.87 6.26 5.80
CA PHE A 134 -12.00 5.41 6.97
C PHE A 134 -10.97 5.79 8.04
N SER A 135 -11.45 6.07 9.27
CA SER A 135 -10.54 6.40 10.38
C SER A 135 -9.85 5.15 10.91
N ALA A 136 -8.52 5.21 11.04
CA ALA A 136 -7.75 4.12 11.64
C ALA A 136 -8.26 3.72 13.04
N LYS A 137 -8.82 4.67 13.80
CA LYS A 137 -9.39 4.43 15.13
C LYS A 137 -10.56 3.44 15.12
N ASN A 138 -11.26 3.35 13.99
CA ASN A 138 -12.41 2.46 13.82
C ASN A 138 -11.98 1.04 13.41
N SER A 139 -10.72 0.82 13.06
CA SER A 139 -10.23 -0.52 12.70
C SER A 139 -10.11 -1.43 13.91
N LEU A 140 -10.37 -2.72 13.70
CA LEU A 140 -10.10 -3.80 14.65
C LEU A 140 -8.65 -3.72 15.18
N ALA A 141 -7.70 -3.42 14.28
CA ALA A 141 -6.29 -3.33 14.62
C ALA A 141 -5.99 -2.22 15.63
N TYR A 142 -6.64 -1.07 15.51
CA TYR A 142 -6.51 0.01 16.50
C TYR A 142 -7.23 -0.32 17.80
N GLN A 143 -8.48 -0.80 17.72
CA GLN A 143 -9.31 -1.10 18.89
C GLN A 143 -8.69 -2.15 19.81
N ILE A 144 -8.02 -3.15 19.24
CA ILE A 144 -7.34 -4.21 19.99
C ILE A 144 -5.86 -3.88 20.28
N GLY A 145 -5.33 -2.79 19.72
CA GLY A 145 -3.98 -2.29 20.01
C GLY A 145 -2.86 -3.05 19.29
N PHE A 146 -3.11 -3.58 18.10
CA PHE A 146 -2.09 -4.23 17.25
C PHE A 146 -1.78 -3.49 15.94
N LEU A 147 -2.34 -2.29 15.73
CA LEU A 147 -2.11 -1.48 14.53
C LEU A 147 -0.62 -1.32 14.12
N PRO A 148 0.35 -1.16 15.04
CA PRO A 148 1.76 -1.04 14.66
C PRO A 148 2.41 -2.33 14.16
N LEU A 149 1.74 -3.48 14.30
CA LEU A 149 2.31 -4.78 13.96
C LEU A 149 1.97 -5.19 12.52
N ALA A 150 2.99 -5.64 11.78
CA ALA A 150 2.80 -6.29 10.48
C ALA A 150 2.31 -7.74 10.65
N VAL A 151 1.13 -7.92 11.25
CA VAL A 151 0.56 -9.20 11.69
C VAL A 151 0.61 -10.27 10.60
N VAL A 152 0.29 -9.92 9.36
CA VAL A 152 0.27 -10.85 8.22
C VAL A 152 1.67 -11.35 7.87
N ASN A 153 2.67 -10.45 7.85
CA ASN A 153 4.07 -10.82 7.65
C ASN A 153 4.59 -11.69 8.80
N LEU A 154 4.23 -11.37 10.04
CA LEU A 154 4.64 -12.14 11.21
C LEU A 154 4.04 -13.55 11.18
N TRP A 155 2.76 -13.70 10.83
CA TRP A 155 2.14 -15.01 10.63
C TRP A 155 2.70 -15.78 9.43
N ALA A 156 3.11 -15.10 8.35
CA ALA A 156 3.81 -15.76 7.25
C ALA A 156 5.16 -16.35 7.72
N LEU A 157 5.90 -15.65 8.61
CA LEU A 157 7.12 -16.19 9.22
C LEU A 157 6.84 -17.38 10.12
N GLU A 158 5.76 -17.36 10.90
CA GLU A 158 5.31 -18.54 11.67
C GLU A 158 4.99 -19.71 10.73
N LEU A 159 4.20 -19.48 9.67
CA LEU A 159 3.87 -20.49 8.67
C LEU A 159 5.13 -21.07 7.99
N LYS A 160 6.14 -20.24 7.69
CA LYS A 160 7.45 -20.69 7.19
C LYS A 160 8.10 -21.68 8.15
N THR A 161 8.09 -21.39 9.45
CA THR A 161 8.65 -22.29 10.47
C THR A 161 7.93 -23.63 10.46
N PHE A 162 6.59 -23.63 10.41
CA PHE A 162 5.80 -24.85 10.32
C PHE A 162 6.05 -25.64 9.02
N LEU A 163 6.13 -24.95 7.88
CA LEU A 163 6.41 -25.58 6.58
C LEU A 163 7.79 -26.24 6.56
N LYS A 164 8.83 -25.56 7.09
CA LYS A 164 10.18 -26.14 7.14
C LYS A 164 10.29 -27.31 8.10
N PHE A 165 9.56 -27.28 9.22
CA PHE A 165 9.53 -28.39 10.17
C PHE A 165 8.94 -29.65 9.54
N ASN A 166 7.80 -29.53 8.84
CA ASN A 166 7.11 -30.65 8.23
C ASN A 166 7.70 -31.08 6.88
N PHE A 167 8.26 -30.13 6.12
CA PHE A 167 8.88 -30.37 4.82
C PHE A 167 10.31 -29.82 4.78
N PRO A 168 11.30 -30.48 5.40
CA PRO A 168 12.68 -29.98 5.45
C PRO A 168 13.34 -29.76 4.07
N PHE A 169 12.78 -30.37 3.02
CA PHE A 169 13.25 -30.24 1.64
C PHE A 169 12.68 -29.03 0.88
N ILE A 170 11.68 -28.33 1.44
CA ILE A 170 11.05 -27.17 0.78
C ILE A 170 11.99 -25.96 0.76
N LYS A 171 12.14 -25.34 -0.42
CA LYS A 171 12.93 -24.13 -0.60
C LYS A 171 12.03 -22.90 -0.47
N ILE A 172 12.13 -22.20 0.66
CA ILE A 172 11.43 -20.94 0.94
C ILE A 172 12.40 -19.78 0.80
N THR A 173 12.00 -18.75 0.04
CA THR A 173 12.77 -17.51 -0.16
C THR A 173 11.93 -16.34 0.34
N THR A 174 12.28 -15.78 1.50
CA THR A 174 11.54 -14.65 2.07
C THR A 174 12.03 -13.32 1.51
N THR A 175 11.13 -12.34 1.43
CA THR A 175 11.48 -10.95 1.10
C THR A 175 12.50 -10.38 2.08
N THR A 176 13.45 -9.60 1.59
CA THR A 176 14.37 -8.80 2.41
C THR A 176 13.85 -7.37 2.52
N TYR A 177 14.23 -6.68 3.58
CA TYR A 177 13.89 -5.27 3.76
C TYR A 177 14.45 -4.43 2.59
N GLN A 178 13.61 -3.55 2.06
CA GLN A 178 13.98 -2.56 1.06
C GLN A 178 13.48 -1.20 1.50
N PHE A 179 14.34 -0.19 1.40
CA PHE A 179 13.99 1.20 1.66
C PHE A 179 13.87 1.93 0.32
N GLN A 180 12.72 2.56 0.07
CA GLN A 180 12.47 3.32 -1.15
C GLN A 180 11.84 4.66 -0.75
N PRO A 181 12.62 5.76 -0.76
CA PRO A 181 12.07 7.06 -0.43
C PRO A 181 11.09 7.51 -1.50
N SER A 182 10.13 8.33 -1.08
CA SER A 182 9.16 8.97 -1.96
C SER A 182 8.78 10.34 -1.43
N PHE A 183 8.54 11.28 -2.33
CA PHE A 183 8.27 12.67 -2.00
C PHE A 183 6.98 13.13 -2.67
N ASP A 184 6.10 13.73 -1.89
CA ASP A 184 4.87 14.35 -2.39
C ASP A 184 5.15 15.84 -2.58
N ILE A 185 5.12 16.28 -3.83
CA ILE A 185 5.46 17.64 -4.22
C ILE A 185 4.17 18.44 -4.35
N ASP A 186 3.63 18.82 -3.19
CA ASP A 186 2.46 19.70 -3.10
C ASP A 186 2.83 21.13 -3.48
N MET A 187 3.97 21.60 -3.00
CA MET A 187 4.48 22.95 -3.23
C MET A 187 6.00 22.97 -3.28
N ALA A 188 6.57 23.15 -4.47
CA ALA A 188 8.02 23.27 -4.65
C ALA A 188 8.61 24.59 -4.12
N TRP A 189 7.79 25.63 -3.95
CA TRP A 189 8.21 26.96 -3.49
C TRP A 189 7.18 27.60 -2.55
N ALA A 190 7.67 28.23 -1.49
CA ALA A 190 6.88 29.01 -0.53
C ALA A 190 6.56 30.42 -1.04
N PHE A 191 7.44 31.01 -1.86
CA PHE A 191 7.32 32.39 -2.32
C PHE A 191 7.48 32.52 -3.83
N LEU A 192 8.50 31.87 -4.40
CA LEU A 192 8.82 31.98 -5.81
C LEU A 192 7.76 31.31 -6.70
N HIS A 193 7.66 31.76 -7.95
CA HIS A 193 6.86 31.16 -9.03
C HIS A 193 5.34 31.03 -8.77
N LYS A 194 4.79 31.70 -7.74
CA LYS A 194 3.35 31.68 -7.42
C LYS A 194 2.48 32.60 -8.30
N GLY A 195 3.10 33.43 -9.13
CA GLY A 195 2.42 34.43 -9.96
C GLY A 195 2.05 35.70 -9.18
N PHE A 196 1.80 36.77 -9.94
CA PHE A 196 1.63 38.13 -9.40
C PHE A 196 0.50 38.23 -8.38
N TRP A 197 -0.70 37.75 -8.71
CA TRP A 197 -1.88 37.89 -7.85
C TRP A 197 -1.73 37.20 -6.49
N ARG A 198 -1.15 36.00 -6.46
CA ARG A 198 -0.91 35.26 -5.20
C ARG A 198 0.13 35.95 -4.33
N THR A 199 1.20 36.47 -4.94
CA THR A 199 2.24 37.21 -4.23
C THR A 199 1.67 38.50 -3.63
N SER A 200 0.93 39.28 -4.41
CA SER A 200 0.30 40.53 -3.96
C SER A 200 -0.70 40.30 -2.83
N GLY A 201 -1.58 39.30 -2.96
CA GLY A 201 -2.53 38.93 -1.91
C GLY A 201 -1.85 38.47 -0.62
N ALA A 202 -0.73 37.74 -0.74
CA ALA A 202 0.03 37.30 0.43
C ALA A 202 0.73 38.48 1.13
N ILE A 203 1.29 39.44 0.38
CA ILE A 203 1.85 40.69 0.93
C ILE A 203 0.77 41.48 1.66
N ALA A 204 -0.41 41.68 1.04
CA ALA A 204 -1.52 42.39 1.67
C ALA A 204 -1.97 41.70 2.98
N LYS A 205 -2.06 40.37 2.99
CA LYS A 205 -2.37 39.60 4.19
C LYS A 205 -1.32 39.79 5.29
N ASP A 206 -0.04 39.74 4.94
CA ASP A 206 1.05 39.91 5.91
C ASP A 206 1.05 41.34 6.49
N LEU A 207 0.72 42.36 5.68
CA LEU A 207 0.55 43.76 6.14
C LEU A 207 -0.63 43.91 7.10
N VAL A 208 -1.81 43.37 6.75
CA VAL A 208 -3.01 43.40 7.60
C VAL A 208 -2.77 42.70 8.94
N LYS A 209 -1.98 41.62 8.94
CA LYS A 209 -1.61 40.88 10.16
C LYS A 209 -0.39 41.45 10.89
N ALA A 210 0.17 42.57 10.43
CA ALA A 210 1.41 43.16 10.96
C ALA A 210 2.60 42.18 11.05
N ASN A 211 2.67 41.19 10.15
CA ASN A 211 3.75 40.19 10.12
C ASN A 211 4.96 40.71 9.32
N LEU A 212 5.62 41.73 9.88
CA LEU A 212 6.75 42.40 9.24
C LEU A 212 7.94 41.46 8.99
N GLY A 213 8.17 40.50 9.88
CA GLY A 213 9.22 39.48 9.71
C GLY A 213 9.01 38.65 8.44
N ASN A 214 7.79 38.14 8.22
CA ASN A 214 7.48 37.37 7.03
C ASN A 214 7.52 38.22 5.75
N LEU A 215 7.15 39.50 5.82
CA LEU A 215 7.28 40.43 4.68
C LEU A 215 8.74 40.62 4.27
N VAL A 216 9.62 40.90 5.22
CA VAL A 216 11.06 41.06 4.95
C VAL A 216 11.65 39.77 4.39
N TYR A 217 11.31 38.62 5.00
CA TYR A 217 11.78 37.32 4.54
C TYR A 217 11.30 37.01 3.11
N ARG A 218 10.00 37.20 2.83
CA ARG A 218 9.42 37.09 1.49
C ARG A 218 10.16 37.97 0.48
N PHE A 219 10.42 39.23 0.82
CA PHE A 219 11.13 40.15 -0.09
C PHE A 219 12.56 39.69 -0.37
N LYS A 220 13.29 39.20 0.64
CA LYS A 220 14.63 38.64 0.45
C LYS A 220 14.62 37.41 -0.45
N VAL A 221 13.62 36.53 -0.33
CA VAL A 221 13.47 35.37 -1.22
C VAL A 221 13.10 35.80 -2.65
N LEU A 222 12.12 36.70 -2.80
CA LEU A 222 11.69 37.20 -4.12
C LEU A 222 12.82 37.94 -4.87
N THR A 223 13.70 38.61 -4.15
CA THR A 223 14.90 39.27 -4.70
C THR A 223 16.12 38.34 -4.76
N LYS A 224 15.96 37.04 -4.47
CA LYS A 224 16.99 35.99 -4.51
C LYS A 224 18.19 36.24 -3.58
N GLN A 225 18.02 37.05 -2.54
CA GLN A 225 19.01 37.23 -1.48
C GLN A 225 19.04 36.04 -0.51
N LEU A 226 17.94 35.29 -0.44
CA LEU A 226 17.81 34.06 0.34
C LEU A 226 17.17 32.96 -0.52
N PRO A 227 17.49 31.68 -0.26
CA PRO A 227 16.82 30.56 -0.91
C PRO A 227 15.35 30.49 -0.47
N ASP A 228 14.50 29.94 -1.34
CA ASP A 228 13.13 29.65 -0.97
C ASP A 228 13.10 28.46 0.02
N PRO A 229 12.44 28.59 1.19
CA PRO A 229 12.52 27.58 2.24
C PRO A 229 11.86 26.24 1.87
N PHE A 230 11.00 26.20 0.85
CA PHE A 230 10.38 24.93 0.41
C PHE A 230 11.18 24.25 -0.70
N PHE A 231 12.16 24.94 -1.29
CA PHE A 231 12.95 24.38 -2.38
C PHE A 231 14.08 23.53 -1.82
N SER A 232 13.84 22.22 -1.69
CA SER A 232 14.77 21.26 -1.09
C SER A 232 15.44 20.31 -2.08
N PHE A 233 15.27 20.51 -3.39
CA PHE A 233 15.69 19.54 -4.41
C PHE A 233 17.21 19.39 -4.53
N ASP A 234 17.97 20.45 -4.28
CA ASP A 234 19.44 20.37 -4.27
C ASP A 234 19.95 19.46 -3.16
N PHE A 235 19.39 19.61 -1.96
CA PHE A 235 19.68 18.73 -0.82
C PHE A 235 19.28 17.28 -1.11
N ILE A 236 18.11 17.06 -1.70
CA ILE A 236 17.65 15.71 -2.07
C ILE A 236 18.64 15.10 -3.09
N ASN A 237 19.07 15.85 -4.10
CA ASN A 237 20.04 15.39 -5.08
C ASN A 237 21.38 15.02 -4.44
N GLU A 238 21.90 15.86 -3.56
CA GLU A 238 23.15 15.61 -2.83
C GLU A 238 23.08 14.31 -2.01
N VAL A 239 22.00 14.13 -1.25
CA VAL A 239 21.78 12.94 -0.42
C VAL A 239 21.71 11.65 -1.26
N HIS A 240 21.15 11.71 -2.47
CA HIS A 240 20.95 10.55 -3.33
C HIS A 240 22.13 10.21 -4.26
N GLN A 241 23.14 11.07 -4.39
CA GLN A 241 24.32 10.80 -5.23
C GLN A 241 25.23 9.67 -4.69
N GLY A 242 25.04 9.20 -3.45
CA GLY A 242 26.04 8.39 -2.72
C GLY A 242 25.59 7.06 -2.11
N ASN A 243 24.62 6.32 -2.71
CA ASN A 243 24.18 4.93 -2.39
C ASN A 243 22.75 4.74 -1.82
N ILE A 244 21.91 5.78 -1.78
CA ILE A 244 20.51 5.61 -1.35
C ILE A 244 19.64 5.22 -2.56
N PRO A 245 18.69 4.27 -2.43
CA PRO A 245 17.75 3.92 -3.49
C PRO A 245 17.06 5.15 -4.11
N LYS A 246 16.95 5.15 -5.44
CA LYS A 246 16.47 6.31 -6.21
C LYS A 246 15.02 6.65 -5.86
N PRO A 247 14.71 7.84 -5.32
CA PRO A 247 13.37 8.18 -4.87
C PRO A 247 12.33 8.24 -5.99
N ILE A 248 11.06 8.19 -5.58
CA ILE A 248 9.90 8.43 -6.44
C ILE A 248 9.29 9.79 -6.08
N PHE A 249 9.09 10.67 -7.05
CA PHE A 249 8.46 11.98 -6.83
C PHE A 249 7.03 11.99 -7.35
N PHE A 250 6.07 12.28 -6.48
CA PHE A 250 4.66 12.42 -6.81
C PHE A 250 4.33 13.91 -6.97
N PHE A 251 3.96 14.33 -8.18
CA PHE A 251 3.68 15.74 -8.47
C PHE A 251 2.18 16.06 -8.44
N LEU A 252 1.82 17.13 -7.72
CA LEU A 252 0.47 17.68 -7.69
C LEU A 252 0.27 18.70 -8.83
N LEU A 253 -0.58 18.35 -9.81
CA LEU A 253 -0.88 19.18 -10.99
C LEU A 253 -2.30 19.74 -10.97
N GLY A 254 -2.98 19.64 -9.82
CA GLY A 254 -4.34 20.15 -9.64
C GLY A 254 -4.50 21.63 -9.93
N THR A 255 -5.73 22.04 -10.24
CA THR A 255 -6.08 23.46 -10.27
C THR A 255 -6.09 24.03 -8.86
N HIS A 256 -5.71 25.30 -8.72
CA HIS A 256 -5.61 25.93 -7.41
C HIS A 256 -6.98 25.96 -6.71
N GLY A 257 -7.06 25.38 -5.52
CA GLY A 257 -8.31 25.25 -4.76
C GLY A 257 -8.09 25.33 -3.25
N THR A 258 -9.10 24.95 -2.47
CA THR A 258 -9.02 24.94 -1.00
C THR A 258 -7.94 23.99 -0.49
N TYR A 259 -7.87 22.79 -1.07
CA TYR A 259 -6.92 21.73 -0.68
C TYR A 259 -5.67 21.71 -1.58
N ASP A 260 -5.79 22.05 -2.87
CA ASP A 260 -4.68 22.05 -3.81
C ASP A 260 -4.02 23.44 -3.89
N LYS A 261 -2.85 23.58 -3.25
CA LYS A 261 -2.11 24.86 -3.13
C LYS A 261 -0.86 24.95 -4.00
N ASN A 262 -0.67 23.98 -4.90
CA ASN A 262 0.46 23.84 -5.81
C ASN A 262 0.75 25.08 -6.66
N ILE A 263 1.96 25.10 -7.23
CA ILE A 263 2.32 26.07 -8.25
C ILE A 263 1.53 25.74 -9.53
N SER A 264 1.10 26.79 -10.23
CA SER A 264 0.41 26.61 -11.50
C SER A 264 1.29 25.82 -12.46
N VAL A 265 0.73 24.81 -13.10
CA VAL A 265 1.40 24.01 -14.13
C VAL A 265 1.80 24.84 -15.36
N GLU A 266 1.17 26.00 -15.57
CA GLU A 266 1.57 26.97 -16.60
C GLU A 266 2.91 27.65 -16.28
N SER A 267 3.43 27.53 -15.06
CA SER A 267 4.73 28.06 -14.68
C SER A 267 5.84 27.30 -15.41
N THR A 268 6.60 28.01 -16.24
CA THR A 268 7.74 27.46 -16.99
C THR A 268 8.82 26.92 -16.05
N ASP A 269 9.01 27.54 -14.88
CA ASP A 269 9.95 27.07 -13.86
C ASP A 269 9.49 25.77 -13.19
N PHE A 270 8.17 25.62 -12.96
CA PHE A 270 7.64 24.37 -12.43
C PHE A 270 7.73 23.24 -13.46
N GLN A 271 7.43 23.51 -14.74
CA GLN A 271 7.64 22.53 -15.81
C GLN A 271 9.11 22.14 -15.95
N ARG A 272 10.04 23.09 -15.83
CA ARG A 272 11.49 22.82 -15.85
C ARG A 272 11.89 21.92 -14.69
N LEU A 273 11.43 22.22 -13.48
CA LEU A 273 11.68 21.37 -12.30
C LEU A 273 11.17 19.93 -12.52
N ILE A 274 9.95 19.77 -13.04
CA ILE A 274 9.40 18.45 -13.37
C ILE A 274 10.31 17.72 -14.36
N GLN A 275 10.80 18.39 -15.40
CA GLN A 275 11.71 17.82 -16.40
C GLN A 275 13.07 17.43 -15.81
N GLU A 276 13.65 18.27 -14.96
CA GLU A 276 14.91 18.01 -14.28
C GLU A 276 14.82 16.78 -13.37
N ILE A 277 13.76 16.69 -12.55
CA ILE A 277 13.50 15.53 -11.70
C ILE A 277 13.20 14.29 -12.56
N ALA A 278 12.40 14.44 -13.62
CA ALA A 278 12.12 13.36 -14.55
C ALA A 278 13.40 12.79 -15.17
N SER A 279 14.42 13.61 -15.46
CA SER A 279 15.66 13.13 -16.08
C SER A 279 16.46 12.18 -15.17
N GLN A 280 16.31 12.29 -13.85
CA GLN A 280 17.12 11.58 -12.86
C GLN A 280 16.36 10.50 -12.09
N TYR A 281 15.06 10.72 -11.85
CA TYR A 281 14.25 9.94 -10.93
C TYR A 281 12.97 9.39 -11.58
N GLU A 282 12.30 8.52 -10.83
CA GLU A 282 10.97 8.04 -11.19
C GLU A 282 9.90 9.03 -10.74
N LEU A 283 8.85 9.16 -11.54
CA LEU A 283 7.73 10.04 -11.27
C LEU A 283 6.45 9.26 -11.03
N GLY A 284 5.59 9.84 -10.20
CA GLY A 284 4.19 9.48 -10.06
C GLY A 284 3.30 10.72 -10.11
N ILE A 285 2.02 10.50 -10.32
CA ILE A 285 1.01 11.54 -10.15
C ILE A 285 0.62 11.64 -8.67
N HIS A 286 0.45 12.86 -8.17
CA HIS A 286 -0.26 13.15 -6.93
C HIS A 286 -1.62 13.77 -7.31
N PRO A 287 -2.67 12.97 -7.57
CA PRO A 287 -3.91 13.49 -8.12
C PRO A 287 -4.52 14.52 -7.17
N SER A 288 -5.10 15.58 -7.74
CA SER A 288 -5.70 16.65 -6.96
C SER A 288 -6.82 16.17 -6.05
N TYR A 289 -7.12 16.93 -5.01
CA TYR A 289 -8.18 16.57 -4.08
C TYR A 289 -9.53 16.34 -4.79
N GLN A 290 -9.83 17.20 -5.77
CA GLN A 290 -11.07 17.17 -6.56
C GLN A 290 -11.12 16.00 -7.54
N SER A 291 -9.98 15.47 -7.98
CA SER A 291 -9.91 14.33 -8.90
C SER A 291 -10.52 13.04 -8.35
N ASN A 292 -10.64 12.92 -7.02
CA ASN A 292 -11.30 11.78 -6.37
C ASN A 292 -12.80 11.66 -6.70
N GLU A 293 -13.43 12.75 -7.17
CA GLU A 293 -14.85 12.78 -7.55
C GLU A 293 -15.04 12.82 -9.07
N HIS A 294 -13.96 13.02 -9.84
CA HIS A 294 -14.00 13.23 -11.28
C HIS A 294 -12.87 12.48 -11.99
N ILE A 295 -13.18 11.30 -12.53
CA ILE A 295 -12.19 10.43 -13.20
C ILE A 295 -11.45 11.14 -14.35
N ASP A 296 -12.16 11.95 -15.14
CA ASP A 296 -11.58 12.72 -16.25
C ASP A 296 -10.45 13.66 -15.79
N TRP A 297 -10.43 14.07 -14.52
CA TRP A 297 -9.41 14.96 -13.99
C TRP A 297 -8.12 14.21 -13.71
N ILE A 298 -8.19 12.98 -13.19
CA ILE A 298 -7.01 12.13 -13.00
C ILE A 298 -6.33 11.92 -14.35
N GLU A 299 -7.10 11.60 -15.39
CA GLU A 299 -6.55 11.40 -16.73
C GLU A 299 -5.91 12.67 -17.30
N LYS A 300 -6.58 13.83 -17.15
CA LYS A 300 -6.02 15.13 -17.59
C LYS A 300 -4.72 15.48 -16.87
N GLU A 301 -4.69 15.36 -15.55
CA GLU A 301 -3.51 15.65 -14.73
C GLU A 301 -2.36 14.70 -15.06
N LYS A 302 -2.65 13.40 -15.27
CA LYS A 302 -1.68 12.40 -15.70
C LYS A 302 -1.12 12.73 -17.08
N ASN A 303 -1.98 12.95 -18.07
CA ASN A 303 -1.57 13.28 -19.43
C ASN A 303 -0.73 14.56 -19.48
N LEU A 304 -1.03 15.53 -18.61
CA LEU A 304 -0.23 16.74 -18.47
C LEU A 304 1.17 16.46 -17.90
N LEU A 305 1.26 15.65 -16.84
CA LEU A 305 2.54 15.24 -16.27
C LEU A 305 3.37 14.44 -17.28
N GLU A 306 2.76 13.50 -18.01
CA GLU A 306 3.41 12.75 -19.08
C GLU A 306 3.89 13.68 -20.21
N LYS A 307 3.09 14.66 -20.60
CA LYS A 307 3.44 15.66 -21.63
C LYS A 307 4.64 16.51 -21.22
N ILE A 308 4.72 16.94 -19.97
CA ILE A 308 5.81 17.78 -19.45
C ILE A 308 7.08 16.96 -19.28
N SER A 309 6.98 15.80 -18.63
CA SER A 309 8.11 14.93 -18.28
C SER A 309 8.62 14.07 -19.44
N LYS A 310 7.83 13.91 -20.52
CA LYS A 310 8.08 12.99 -21.64
C LYS A 310 8.25 11.53 -21.20
N LYS A 311 7.63 11.15 -20.08
CA LYS A 311 7.67 9.79 -19.52
C LYS A 311 6.25 9.28 -19.28
N LYS A 312 6.05 7.97 -19.40
CA LYS A 312 4.82 7.31 -18.97
C LYS A 312 4.73 7.31 -17.44
N VAL A 313 3.57 7.66 -16.90
CA VAL A 313 3.29 7.71 -15.47
C VAL A 313 2.40 6.52 -15.11
N VAL A 314 2.95 5.61 -14.30
CA VAL A 314 2.27 4.38 -13.85
C VAL A 314 2.13 4.30 -12.32
N LYS A 315 2.61 5.33 -11.62
CA LYS A 315 2.59 5.41 -10.16
C LYS A 315 1.68 6.55 -9.73
N THR A 316 0.94 6.34 -8.66
CA THR A 316 0.01 7.32 -8.10
C THR A 316 0.08 7.29 -6.57
N ARG A 317 -0.15 8.44 -5.95
CA ARG A 317 -0.41 8.56 -4.53
C ARG A 317 -1.49 9.60 -4.34
N GLN A 318 -2.56 9.27 -3.63
CA GLN A 318 -3.68 10.19 -3.47
C GLN A 318 -3.35 11.34 -2.52
N HIS A 319 -3.70 12.56 -2.90
CA HIS A 319 -3.62 13.73 -2.03
C HIS A 319 -4.52 13.53 -0.80
N PHE A 320 -4.02 13.92 0.38
CA PHE A 320 -4.64 13.62 1.67
C PHE A 320 -4.85 12.12 1.94
N LEU A 321 -4.23 11.21 1.19
CA LEU A 321 -4.51 9.76 1.28
C LEU A 321 -6.01 9.47 1.14
N LYS A 322 -6.75 10.28 0.36
CA LYS A 322 -8.18 10.09 0.12
C LYS A 322 -8.37 8.80 -0.69
N LEU A 323 -8.73 7.73 0.01
CA LEU A 323 -8.88 6.40 -0.55
C LEU A 323 -10.28 5.90 -0.19
N LYS A 324 -11.05 5.51 -1.20
CA LYS A 324 -12.37 4.92 -1.04
C LYS A 324 -12.42 3.61 -1.79
N PHE A 325 -12.60 2.52 -1.05
CA PHE A 325 -12.67 1.19 -1.63
C PHE A 325 -14.09 0.88 -2.16
N PRO A 326 -14.23 0.20 -3.31
CA PRO A 326 -13.20 -0.09 -4.33
C PRO A 326 -12.98 1.07 -5.32
N ASP A 327 -13.82 2.11 -5.26
CA ASP A 327 -13.96 3.18 -6.25
C ASP A 327 -12.62 3.76 -6.72
N THR A 328 -11.76 4.18 -5.79
CA THR A 328 -10.47 4.80 -6.13
C THR A 328 -9.57 3.88 -6.94
N TYR A 329 -9.50 2.58 -6.61
CA TYR A 329 -8.67 1.65 -7.38
C TYR A 329 -9.26 1.36 -8.76
N GLN A 330 -10.58 1.26 -8.87
CA GLN A 330 -11.24 1.08 -10.16
C GLN A 330 -11.01 2.27 -11.08
N GLN A 331 -11.09 3.49 -10.54
CA GLN A 331 -10.79 4.72 -11.28
C GLN A 331 -9.33 4.80 -11.76
N LEU A 332 -8.38 4.21 -11.02
CA LEU A 332 -6.96 4.20 -11.38
C LEU A 332 -6.58 3.12 -12.41
N ILE A 333 -7.43 2.10 -12.58
CA ILE A 333 -7.22 0.99 -13.53
C ILE A 333 -7.93 1.25 -14.86
N ALA A 334 -9.08 1.93 -14.83
CA ALA A 334 -9.79 2.43 -16.01
C ALA A 334 -8.90 3.39 -16.82
#